data_AF-A0A0M0LSE7-F1
#
_entry.id   AF-A0A0M0LSE7-F1
#
_cell.length_a   1.000
_cell.length_b   1.000
_cell.length_c   1.000
_cell.angle_alpha   90.00
_cell.angle_beta   90.00
_cell.angle_gamma   90.00
#
_symmetry.space_group_name_H-M   'P 1'
#
loop_
_entity.id
_entity.type
_entity.pdbx_description
1 polymer ?
#
loop_
_entity_poly.entity_id
_entity_poly.type
_entity_poly.pdbx_seq_one_letter_code
_entity_poly.pdbx_strand_id
1 'polypeptide(L)'
;MKPGSDFWDRILRPGGAARNTTKVGQNTNPRDVACQIAAQGRAAVECPTLQCIGPGATNQAIKAIAIARTYLAQSNEGGATQHPDIVVYPEFVKLEPGQDDVTLSALELKLIKRSRRTSVDKEGRSLKVSSSTDAKALAGAIASCTREGSRVELTAIGAGSVNQAIKAIAVARQYVEEEAIDLCFRPEFTEVAMDGEGADSGAQPATSAVRIIVLVEQT
;
A
#
# COMPACT_ATOMS: atom_id res chain seq x y z
N MET A 1 -32.87 7.96 18.43
CA MET A 1 -31.43 7.96 18.10
C MET A 1 -31.30 7.59 16.63
N LYS A 2 -30.85 8.51 15.76
CA LYS A 2 -30.60 8.21 14.34
C LYS A 2 -29.16 7.68 14.18
N PRO A 3 -28.91 6.63 13.38
CA PRO A 3 -27.57 6.13 13.14
C PRO A 3 -26.77 7.05 12.19
N GLY A 4 -25.53 7.35 12.57
CA GLY A 4 -24.37 7.62 11.69
C GLY A 4 -24.50 8.65 10.57
N SER A 5 -24.44 9.95 10.89
CA SER A 5 -24.20 11.04 9.92
C SER A 5 -22.70 11.38 9.74
N ASP A 6 -21.79 10.66 10.40
CA ASP A 6 -20.39 11.08 10.57
C ASP A 6 -19.47 10.78 9.37
N PHE A 7 -19.87 9.83 8.50
CA PHE A 7 -19.04 9.39 7.37
C PHE A 7 -19.07 10.37 6.19
N TRP A 8 -20.27 10.77 5.75
CA TRP A 8 -20.43 11.67 4.60
C TRP A 8 -20.04 13.12 4.92
N ASP A 9 -20.29 13.57 6.15
CA ASP A 9 -19.90 14.91 6.63
C ASP A 9 -18.37 15.10 6.72
N ARG A 10 -17.60 14.01 6.86
CA ARG A 10 -16.12 14.05 6.82
C ARG A 10 -15.56 14.12 5.40
N ILE A 11 -16.27 13.59 4.41
CA ILE A 11 -15.81 13.55 3.01
C ILE A 11 -16.09 14.87 2.27
N LEU A 12 -17.11 15.64 2.67
CA LEU A 12 -17.67 16.73 1.85
C LEU A 12 -17.37 18.18 2.28
N ARG A 13 -16.44 18.45 3.21
CA ARG A 13 -16.13 19.87 3.57
C ARG A 13 -15.12 20.51 2.60
N PRO A 14 -15.50 21.52 1.80
CA PRO A 14 -14.57 22.22 0.93
C PRO A 14 -13.78 23.25 1.74
N GLY A 15 -12.45 23.12 1.75
CA GLY A 15 -11.54 24.15 2.25
C GLY A 15 -10.38 23.61 3.09
N GLY A 16 -9.17 23.69 2.51
CA GLY A 16 -7.88 23.51 3.18
C GLY A 16 -7.22 22.15 2.94
N ALA A 17 -6.01 22.15 2.38
CA ALA A 17 -5.19 21.02 1.97
C ALA A 17 -4.80 19.99 3.07
N ALA A 18 -5.44 20.01 4.23
CA ALA A 18 -5.24 19.10 5.36
C ALA A 18 -6.38 18.06 5.55
N ARG A 19 -7.38 18.02 4.65
CA ARG A 19 -8.68 17.38 4.93
C ARG A 19 -8.97 16.01 4.30
N ASN A 20 -8.13 15.47 3.41
CA ASN A 20 -8.40 14.17 2.77
C ASN A 20 -7.63 12.99 3.39
N THR A 21 -7.36 13.05 4.70
CA THR A 21 -6.68 11.97 5.44
C THR A 21 -7.69 11.03 6.08
N THR A 22 -7.61 9.74 5.75
CA THR A 22 -8.41 8.68 6.34
C THR A 22 -7.59 7.89 7.34
N LYS A 23 -7.96 7.95 8.62
CA LYS A 23 -7.31 7.15 9.67
C LYS A 23 -7.77 5.71 9.60
N VAL A 24 -6.83 4.78 9.52
CA VAL A 24 -7.09 3.33 9.46
C VAL A 24 -6.57 2.70 10.75
N GLY A 25 -7.44 1.95 11.42
CA GLY A 25 -7.10 1.15 12.60
C GLY A 25 -7.09 -0.34 12.30
N GLN A 26 -6.62 -1.16 13.25
CA GLN A 26 -6.56 -2.62 13.09
C GLN A 26 -7.96 -3.27 12.87
N ASN A 27 -9.00 -2.70 13.47
CA ASN A 27 -10.37 -3.17 13.37
C ASN A 27 -11.15 -2.52 12.21
N THR A 28 -10.50 -1.64 11.44
CA THR A 28 -11.13 -1.03 10.27
C THR A 28 -11.38 -2.10 9.20
N ASN A 29 -12.61 -2.15 8.70
CA ASN A 29 -12.95 -3.02 7.59
C ASN A 29 -12.30 -2.48 6.30
N PRO A 30 -11.41 -3.25 5.64
CA PRO A 30 -10.70 -2.77 4.46
C PRO A 30 -11.63 -2.50 3.27
N ARG A 31 -12.80 -3.13 3.20
CA ARG A 31 -13.75 -2.91 2.09
C ARG A 31 -14.37 -1.51 2.11
N ASP A 32 -14.66 -0.98 3.28
CA ASP A 32 -15.27 0.36 3.41
C ASP A 32 -14.29 1.44 2.96
N VAL A 33 -13.04 1.32 3.40
CA VAL A 33 -11.94 2.19 2.96
C VAL A 33 -11.68 2.00 1.45
N ALA A 34 -11.74 0.77 0.94
CA ALA A 34 -11.57 0.49 -0.49
C ALA A 34 -12.66 1.15 -1.35
N CYS A 35 -13.92 1.12 -0.90
CA CYS A 35 -15.03 1.78 -1.56
C CYS A 35 -14.81 3.30 -1.63
N GLN A 36 -14.37 3.92 -0.53
CA GLN A 36 -14.02 5.35 -0.51
C GLN A 36 -12.89 5.67 -1.50
N ILE A 37 -11.79 4.90 -1.45
CA ILE A 37 -10.65 5.08 -2.36
C ILE A 37 -11.09 4.93 -3.82
N ALA A 38 -11.89 3.91 -4.16
CA ALA A 38 -12.33 3.68 -5.52
C ALA A 38 -13.30 4.78 -6.00
N ALA A 39 -14.20 5.25 -5.14
CA ALA A 39 -15.09 6.36 -5.47
C ALA A 39 -14.31 7.66 -5.77
N GLN A 40 -13.38 8.03 -4.88
CA GLN A 40 -12.50 9.19 -5.09
C GLN A 40 -11.55 8.97 -6.29
N GLY A 41 -11.10 7.73 -6.48
CA GLY A 41 -10.30 7.25 -7.61
C GLY A 41 -10.92 7.56 -8.97
N ARG A 42 -12.26 7.38 -9.09
CA ARG A 42 -13.02 7.59 -10.32
C ARG A 42 -13.49 9.04 -10.52
N ALA A 43 -13.79 9.76 -9.43
CA ALA A 43 -14.26 11.14 -9.50
C ALA A 43 -13.12 12.12 -9.84
N ALA A 44 -13.43 13.36 -10.21
CA ALA A 44 -12.43 14.43 -10.42
C ALA A 44 -11.96 15.07 -9.09
N VAL A 45 -11.68 14.23 -8.08
CA VAL A 45 -11.20 14.64 -6.75
C VAL A 45 -9.85 14.00 -6.44
N GLU A 46 -9.14 14.50 -5.44
CA GLU A 46 -7.91 13.86 -4.98
C GLU A 46 -8.21 12.51 -4.28
N CYS A 47 -7.31 11.55 -4.45
CA CYS A 47 -7.36 10.31 -3.67
C CYS A 47 -7.03 10.60 -2.20
N PRO A 48 -7.49 9.76 -1.25
CA PRO A 48 -7.27 10.01 0.15
C PRO A 48 -5.85 9.60 0.56
N THR A 49 -5.27 10.28 1.53
CA THR A 49 -4.08 9.81 2.24
C THR A 49 -4.53 8.88 3.36
N LEU A 50 -3.98 7.67 3.46
CA LEU A 50 -4.28 6.79 4.59
C LEU A 50 -3.24 6.96 5.68
N GLN A 51 -3.67 7.24 6.91
CA GLN A 51 -2.79 7.30 8.07
C GLN A 51 -3.02 6.06 8.92
N CYS A 52 -1.97 5.31 9.19
CA CYS A 52 -2.05 4.06 9.95
C CYS A 52 -0.92 3.97 10.99
N ILE A 53 -1.22 3.35 12.13
CA ILE A 53 -0.27 3.18 13.24
C ILE A 53 -0.19 1.70 13.58
N GLY A 54 1.01 1.15 13.43
CA GLY A 54 1.32 -0.23 13.76
C GLY A 54 0.87 -1.28 12.74
N PRO A 55 1.28 -2.55 12.92
CA PRO A 55 1.18 -3.56 11.86
C PRO A 55 -0.24 -3.92 11.45
N GLY A 56 -1.17 -4.01 12.41
CA GLY A 56 -2.57 -4.35 12.15
C GLY A 56 -3.25 -3.30 11.26
N ALA A 57 -3.08 -2.03 11.58
CA ALA A 57 -3.63 -0.91 10.81
C ALA A 57 -3.00 -0.83 9.40
N THR A 58 -1.67 -0.95 9.30
CA THR A 58 -0.97 -0.97 8.00
C THR A 58 -1.51 -2.09 7.12
N ASN A 59 -1.70 -3.29 7.68
CA ASN A 59 -2.25 -4.42 6.93
C ASN A 59 -3.66 -4.15 6.38
N GLN A 60 -4.55 -3.54 7.18
CA GLN A 60 -5.89 -3.19 6.70
C GLN A 60 -5.83 -2.11 5.62
N ALA A 61 -4.96 -1.11 5.76
CA ALA A 61 -4.78 -0.07 4.76
C ALA A 61 -4.29 -0.65 3.41
N ILE A 62 -3.29 -1.52 3.43
CA ILE A 62 -2.76 -2.16 2.22
C ILE A 62 -3.80 -3.08 1.58
N LYS A 63 -4.57 -3.84 2.37
CA LYS A 63 -5.71 -4.62 1.85
C LYS A 63 -6.75 -3.72 1.19
N ALA A 64 -7.12 -2.61 1.83
CA ALA A 64 -8.09 -1.66 1.28
C ALA A 64 -7.64 -1.11 -0.07
N ILE A 65 -6.36 -0.74 -0.19
CA ILE A 65 -5.78 -0.26 -1.45
C ILE A 65 -5.81 -1.36 -2.51
N ALA A 66 -5.41 -2.59 -2.18
CA ALA A 66 -5.43 -3.72 -3.13
C ALA A 66 -6.85 -3.99 -3.65
N ILE A 67 -7.85 -3.99 -2.76
CA ILE A 67 -9.28 -4.13 -3.14
C ILE A 67 -9.71 -2.95 -4.01
N ALA A 68 -9.35 -1.71 -3.66
CA ALA A 68 -9.72 -0.53 -4.43
C ALA A 68 -9.16 -0.58 -5.85
N ARG A 69 -7.91 -1.05 -6.01
CA ARG A 69 -7.30 -1.27 -7.33
C ARG A 69 -8.06 -2.30 -8.16
N THR A 70 -8.57 -3.36 -7.54
CA THR A 70 -9.47 -4.33 -8.20
C THR A 70 -10.78 -3.67 -8.64
N TYR A 71 -11.41 -2.87 -7.78
CA TYR A 71 -12.64 -2.14 -8.13
C TYR A 71 -12.42 -1.17 -9.30
N LEU A 72 -11.29 -0.46 -9.33
CA LEU A 72 -10.95 0.46 -10.40
C LEU A 72 -10.67 -0.26 -11.73
N ALA A 73 -10.13 -1.49 -11.67
CA ALA A 73 -9.95 -2.34 -12.84
C ALA A 73 -11.28 -2.84 -13.43
N GLN A 74 -12.26 -3.14 -12.57
CA GLN A 74 -13.53 -3.74 -12.97
C GLN A 74 -14.57 -2.72 -13.48
N SER A 75 -14.42 -1.44 -13.13
CA SER A 75 -15.38 -0.40 -13.55
C SER A 75 -15.13 0.07 -14.99
N ASN A 76 -15.74 -0.59 -15.99
CA ASN A 76 -17.00 -0.15 -16.61
C ASN A 76 -17.32 -0.89 -17.92
N GLU A 77 -18.60 -1.25 -18.06
CA GLU A 77 -19.36 -1.64 -19.25
C GLU A 77 -19.42 -0.55 -20.36
N GLY A 78 -18.55 0.46 -20.30
CA GLY A 78 -18.58 1.68 -21.12
C GLY A 78 -17.50 1.81 -22.19
N GLY A 79 -16.73 0.75 -22.48
CA GLY A 79 -15.79 0.71 -23.60
C GLY A 79 -14.56 1.63 -23.50
N ALA A 80 -14.31 2.26 -22.36
CA ALA A 80 -13.10 3.07 -22.16
C ALA A 80 -11.86 2.17 -22.05
N THR A 81 -10.87 2.37 -22.92
CA THR A 81 -9.69 1.51 -23.09
C THR A 81 -8.59 1.71 -22.03
N GLN A 82 -8.76 2.66 -21.09
CA GLN A 82 -7.79 2.91 -20.02
C GLN A 82 -8.51 3.10 -18.67
N HIS A 83 -8.35 2.12 -17.78
CA HIS A 83 -8.85 2.23 -16.40
C HIS A 83 -7.85 3.02 -15.53
N PRO A 84 -8.31 3.93 -14.66
CA PRO A 84 -7.46 4.54 -13.67
C PRO A 84 -6.90 3.48 -12.72
N ASP A 85 -5.62 3.59 -12.37
CA ASP A 85 -4.97 2.80 -11.31
C ASP A 85 -4.51 3.76 -10.20
N ILE A 86 -4.10 3.19 -9.07
CA ILE A 86 -3.58 3.94 -7.93
C ILE A 86 -2.18 3.43 -7.59
N VAL A 87 -1.27 4.37 -7.35
CA VAL A 87 0.04 4.11 -6.76
C VAL A 87 0.09 4.71 -5.35
N VAL A 88 0.95 4.14 -4.51
CA VAL A 88 1.07 4.51 -3.11
C VAL A 88 2.48 5.00 -2.83
N TYR A 89 2.57 6.18 -2.20
CA TYR A 89 3.81 6.77 -1.72
C TYR A 89 3.80 6.70 -0.18
N PRO A 90 4.62 5.82 0.42
CA PRO A 90 4.69 5.66 1.87
C PRO A 90 5.66 6.68 2.49
N GLU A 91 5.26 7.33 3.58
CA GLU A 91 6.04 8.32 4.30
C GLU A 91 5.90 8.11 5.81
N PHE A 92 6.98 8.36 6.57
CA PHE A 92 6.92 8.38 8.02
C PHE A 92 6.57 9.77 8.53
N VAL A 93 5.53 9.85 9.33
CA VAL A 93 5.14 11.09 9.99
C VAL A 93 5.28 10.90 11.49
N LYS A 94 6.07 11.79 12.12
CA LYS A 94 6.13 11.88 13.58
C LYS A 94 4.86 12.57 14.04
N LEU A 95 4.08 11.89 14.86
CA LEU A 95 2.93 12.48 15.52
C LEU A 95 3.43 13.23 16.76
N GLU A 96 2.91 14.44 16.95
CA GLU A 96 3.07 15.19 18.19
C GLU A 96 2.70 14.28 19.38
N PRO A 97 3.56 14.19 20.41
CA PRO A 97 3.27 13.37 21.57
C PRO A 97 1.97 13.87 22.22
N GLY A 98 1.10 12.94 22.58
CA GLY A 98 -0.05 13.24 23.44
C GLY A 98 0.41 13.54 24.87
N GLN A 99 -0.56 13.60 25.79
CA GLN A 99 -0.34 13.87 27.21
C GLN A 99 0.62 12.88 27.91
N ASP A 100 0.96 11.76 27.24
CA ASP A 100 1.81 10.66 27.74
C ASP A 100 3.27 10.68 27.20
N ASP A 101 3.73 11.75 26.56
CA ASP A 101 5.13 11.96 26.10
C ASP A 101 5.71 10.90 25.12
N VAL A 102 4.88 9.95 24.65
CA VAL A 102 5.31 8.96 23.66
C VAL A 102 5.18 9.55 22.25
N THR A 103 6.31 9.81 21.59
CA THR A 103 6.33 10.17 20.16
C THR A 103 5.93 8.96 19.32
N LEU A 104 4.71 8.96 18.79
CA LEU A 104 4.25 7.89 17.90
C LEU A 104 4.69 8.19 16.47
N SER A 105 5.32 7.22 15.81
CA SER A 105 5.58 7.30 14.36
C SER A 105 4.42 6.63 13.61
N ALA A 106 3.69 7.43 12.84
CA ALA A 106 2.67 6.95 11.93
C ALA A 106 3.25 6.70 10.54
N LEU A 107 2.59 5.83 9.80
CA LEU A 107 2.84 5.62 8.39
C LEU A 107 1.71 6.29 7.61
N GLU A 108 2.08 7.27 6.79
CA GLU A 108 1.18 7.92 5.85
C GLU A 108 1.36 7.32 4.46
N LEU A 109 0.24 6.94 3.86
CA LEU A 109 0.18 6.33 2.54
C LEU A 109 -0.55 7.32 1.64
N LYS A 110 0.20 8.10 0.87
CA LYS A 110 -0.37 9.04 -0.10
C LYS A 110 -0.74 8.28 -1.37
N LEU A 111 -2.01 8.30 -1.73
CA LEU A 111 -2.52 7.63 -2.93
C LEU A 111 -2.55 8.63 -4.09
N ILE A 112 -2.00 8.25 -5.23
CA ILE A 112 -2.02 9.07 -6.46
C ILE A 112 -2.61 8.26 -7.60
N LYS A 113 -3.47 8.92 -8.39
CA LYS A 113 -4.05 8.33 -9.61
C LYS A 113 -2.98 8.24 -10.69
N ARG A 114 -2.91 7.09 -11.36
CA ARG A 114 -2.03 6.86 -12.50
C ARG A 114 -2.80 6.12 -13.59
N SER A 115 -2.44 6.33 -14.84
CA SER A 115 -2.91 5.44 -15.90
C SER A 115 -2.29 4.05 -15.70
N ARG A 116 -3.07 2.99 -15.89
CA ARG A 116 -2.60 1.61 -15.80
C ARG A 116 -1.61 1.35 -16.95
N ARG A 117 -0.31 1.41 -16.65
CA ARG A 117 0.71 0.90 -17.56
C ARG A 117 0.81 -0.62 -17.40
N THR A 118 0.59 -1.37 -18.48
CA THR A 118 0.97 -2.78 -18.58
C THR A 118 2.48 -2.85 -18.46
N SER A 119 2.93 -3.41 -17.36
CA SER A 119 4.34 -3.56 -17.11
C SER A 119 4.81 -4.77 -17.94
N VAL A 120 5.65 -4.55 -18.95
CA VAL A 120 6.29 -5.65 -19.70
C VAL A 120 7.15 -6.45 -18.72
N ASP A 121 7.02 -7.77 -18.71
CA ASP A 121 7.73 -8.70 -17.84
C ASP A 121 9.25 -8.62 -18.06
N LYS A 122 9.89 -7.62 -17.46
CA LYS A 122 11.33 -7.63 -17.26
C LYS A 122 11.63 -8.51 -16.05
N GLU A 123 12.70 -9.28 -16.11
CA GLU A 123 13.21 -10.03 -14.96
C GLU A 123 13.29 -9.11 -13.74
N GLY A 124 12.54 -9.48 -12.71
CA GLY A 124 12.41 -8.73 -11.47
C GLY A 124 12.89 -9.57 -10.29
N ARG A 125 13.47 -8.91 -9.30
CA ARG A 125 13.88 -9.55 -8.05
C ARG A 125 12.65 -9.69 -7.14
N SER A 126 12.23 -10.93 -6.90
CA SER A 126 11.19 -11.24 -5.92
C SER A 126 11.81 -11.50 -4.54
N LEU A 127 11.34 -10.78 -3.53
CA LEU A 127 11.82 -10.85 -2.16
C LEU A 127 10.66 -11.26 -1.23
N LYS A 128 10.81 -12.38 -0.52
CA LYS A 128 9.87 -12.79 0.52
C LYS A 128 10.17 -12.02 1.81
N VAL A 129 9.13 -11.41 2.40
CA VAL A 129 9.24 -10.62 3.63
C VAL A 129 8.53 -11.34 4.77
N SER A 130 9.18 -11.41 5.92
CA SER A 130 8.65 -11.95 7.17
C SER A 130 8.48 -10.83 8.22
N SER A 131 7.80 -11.13 9.32
CA SER A 131 7.68 -10.19 10.45
C SER A 131 9.02 -9.88 11.12
N SER A 132 9.99 -10.79 11.01
CA SER A 132 11.35 -10.65 11.55
C SER A 132 12.33 -10.00 10.56
N THR A 133 11.92 -9.71 9.33
CA THR A 133 12.77 -9.00 8.36
C THR A 133 13.13 -7.62 8.89
N ASP A 134 14.42 -7.29 8.90
CA ASP A 134 14.88 -5.94 9.18
C ASP A 134 14.54 -5.02 8.00
N ALA A 135 13.70 -4.02 8.26
CA ALA A 135 13.26 -3.06 7.27
C ALA A 135 14.44 -2.25 6.68
N LYS A 136 15.51 -1.99 7.43
CA LYS A 136 16.67 -1.25 6.93
C LYS A 136 17.50 -2.08 5.95
N ALA A 137 17.75 -3.33 6.29
CA ALA A 137 18.43 -4.27 5.40
C ALA A 137 17.63 -4.47 4.09
N LEU A 138 16.31 -4.64 4.20
CA LEU A 138 15.43 -4.74 3.04
C LEU A 138 15.41 -3.44 2.21
N ALA A 139 15.42 -2.28 2.85
CA ALA A 139 15.50 -0.98 2.18
C ALA A 139 16.79 -0.83 1.35
N GLY A 140 17.93 -1.26 1.90
CA GLY A 140 19.19 -1.29 1.18
C GLY A 140 19.14 -2.18 -0.07
N ALA A 141 18.52 -3.37 0.05
CA ALA A 141 18.32 -4.25 -1.10
C ALA A 141 17.41 -3.63 -2.17
N ILE A 142 16.30 -2.99 -1.77
CA ILE A 142 15.39 -2.28 -2.69
C ILE A 142 16.12 -1.14 -3.41
N ALA A 143 16.89 -0.33 -2.68
CA ALA A 143 17.65 0.79 -3.25
C ALA A 143 18.73 0.33 -4.23
N SER A 144 19.47 -0.74 -3.90
CA SER A 144 20.45 -1.35 -4.84
C SER A 144 19.77 -1.80 -6.13
N CYS A 145 18.69 -2.57 -6.02
CA CYS A 145 17.97 -3.06 -7.20
C CYS A 145 17.38 -1.93 -8.04
N THR A 146 16.90 -0.87 -7.39
CA THR A 146 16.41 0.34 -8.04
C THR A 146 17.49 1.00 -8.90
N ARG A 147 18.70 1.16 -8.35
CA ARG A 147 19.86 1.74 -9.07
C ARG A 147 20.30 0.89 -10.25
N GLU A 148 20.19 -0.43 -10.11
CA GLU A 148 20.46 -1.39 -11.20
C GLU A 148 19.38 -1.37 -12.29
N GLY A 149 18.26 -0.68 -12.08
CA GLY A 149 17.11 -0.68 -12.99
C GLY A 149 16.29 -1.98 -12.94
N SER A 150 16.53 -2.81 -11.93
CA SER A 150 15.84 -4.07 -11.70
C SER A 150 14.48 -3.82 -11.07
N ARG A 151 13.44 -4.53 -11.55
CA ARG A 151 12.13 -4.50 -10.90
C ARG A 151 12.22 -5.20 -9.54
N VAL A 152 11.54 -4.65 -8.54
CA VAL A 152 11.48 -5.27 -7.21
C VAL A 152 10.03 -5.63 -6.89
N GLU A 153 9.84 -6.87 -6.50
CA GLU A 153 8.57 -7.39 -6.02
C GLU A 153 8.75 -7.94 -4.62
N LEU A 154 7.88 -7.54 -3.70
CA LEU A 154 7.87 -8.07 -2.33
C LEU A 154 6.65 -8.96 -2.13
N THR A 155 6.84 -10.14 -1.56
CA THR A 155 5.73 -10.99 -1.12
C THR A 155 5.69 -11.04 0.40
N ALA A 156 4.58 -10.60 0.98
CA ALA A 156 4.41 -10.52 2.43
C ALA A 156 3.14 -11.24 2.89
N ILE A 157 3.28 -12.06 3.93
CA ILE A 157 2.16 -12.81 4.55
C ILE A 157 2.00 -12.33 5.99
N GLY A 158 0.79 -11.86 6.31
CA GLY A 158 0.45 -11.40 7.66
C GLY A 158 0.86 -9.94 7.94
N ALA A 159 0.29 -9.40 9.01
CA ALA A 159 0.38 -7.97 9.33
C ALA A 159 1.79 -7.48 9.64
N GLY A 160 2.59 -8.30 10.36
CA GLY A 160 3.98 -7.97 10.67
C GLY A 160 4.84 -7.84 9.42
N SER A 161 4.76 -8.83 8.52
CA SER A 161 5.50 -8.85 7.26
C SER A 161 5.13 -7.70 6.34
N VAL A 162 3.82 -7.42 6.18
CA VAL A 162 3.35 -6.27 5.39
C VAL A 162 3.90 -4.97 5.97
N ASN A 163 3.85 -4.80 7.28
CA ASN A 163 4.38 -3.61 7.93
C ASN A 163 5.89 -3.44 7.70
N GLN A 164 6.70 -4.51 7.78
CA GLN A 164 8.13 -4.43 7.47
C GLN A 164 8.38 -4.08 6.00
N ALA A 165 7.59 -4.64 5.07
CA ALA A 165 7.70 -4.33 3.66
C ALA A 165 7.44 -2.84 3.38
N ILE A 166 6.35 -2.27 3.91
CA ILE A 166 6.05 -0.86 3.64
C ILE A 166 7.04 0.08 4.34
N LYS A 167 7.49 -0.26 5.55
CA LYS A 167 8.58 0.48 6.22
C LYS A 167 9.86 0.46 5.39
N ALA A 168 10.23 -0.69 4.84
CA ALA A 168 11.42 -0.81 4.00
C ALA A 168 11.31 0.05 2.73
N ILE A 169 10.14 0.09 2.08
CA ILE A 169 9.91 0.97 0.93
C ILE A 169 10.03 2.44 1.34
N ALA A 170 9.43 2.86 2.47
CA ALA A 170 9.52 4.23 2.97
C ALA A 170 10.96 4.65 3.27
N VAL A 171 11.77 3.78 3.88
CA VAL A 171 13.20 4.03 4.10
C VAL A 171 13.97 4.03 2.78
N ALA A 172 13.67 3.11 1.87
CA ALA A 172 14.34 3.03 0.57
C ALA A 172 14.12 4.30 -0.25
N ARG A 173 12.94 4.93 -0.16
CA ARG A 173 12.66 6.24 -0.78
C ARG A 173 13.64 7.31 -0.31
N GLN A 174 13.88 7.38 1.01
CA GLN A 174 14.85 8.33 1.58
C GLN A 174 16.29 8.03 1.10
N TYR A 175 16.63 6.76 0.86
CA TYR A 175 17.97 6.38 0.39
C TYR A 175 18.25 6.74 -1.07
N VAL A 176 17.22 6.94 -1.89
CA VAL A 176 17.35 7.27 -3.32
C VAL A 176 16.94 8.71 -3.64
N GLU A 177 16.52 9.47 -2.64
CA GLU A 177 16.10 10.87 -2.77
C GLU A 177 17.24 11.76 -3.29
N GLU A 178 18.47 11.57 -2.80
CA GLU A 178 19.66 12.31 -3.26
C GLU A 178 20.01 12.07 -4.74
N GLU A 179 19.47 10.99 -5.34
CA GLU A 179 19.66 10.61 -6.74
C GLU A 179 18.53 11.13 -7.64
N ALA A 180 17.62 11.96 -7.11
CA ALA A 180 16.41 12.42 -7.78
C ALA A 180 15.49 11.27 -8.26
N ILE A 181 15.55 10.14 -7.57
CA ILE A 181 14.67 8.99 -7.80
C ILE A 181 13.61 8.97 -6.70
N ASP A 182 12.36 8.67 -7.06
CA ASP A 182 11.30 8.38 -6.10
C ASP A 182 10.78 6.94 -6.29
N LEU A 183 10.30 6.33 -5.20
CA LEU A 183 9.69 5.02 -5.22
C LEU A 183 8.23 5.11 -4.80
N CYS A 184 7.38 4.46 -5.58
CA CYS A 184 6.02 4.17 -5.16
C CYS A 184 5.78 2.67 -5.26
N PHE A 185 4.61 2.21 -4.81
CA PHE A 185 4.27 0.81 -4.95
C PHE A 185 2.80 0.57 -5.26
N ARG A 186 2.53 -0.66 -5.69
CA ARG A 186 1.20 -1.17 -6.02
C ARG A 186 0.97 -2.50 -5.29
N PRO A 187 0.00 -2.57 -4.35
CA PRO A 187 -0.31 -3.82 -3.67
C PRO A 187 -1.36 -4.64 -4.45
N GLU A 188 -1.17 -5.95 -4.50
CA GLU A 188 -2.03 -6.94 -5.16
C GLU A 188 -2.19 -8.15 -4.26
N PHE A 189 -3.35 -8.81 -4.30
CA PHE A 189 -3.48 -10.13 -3.70
C PHE A 189 -2.85 -11.16 -4.61
N THR A 190 -2.11 -12.09 -4.01
CA THR A 190 -1.59 -13.27 -4.70
C THR A 190 -1.82 -14.48 -3.80
N GLU A 191 -1.91 -15.65 -4.40
CA GLU A 191 -1.81 -16.89 -3.66
C GLU A 191 -0.37 -17.39 -3.70
N VAL A 192 0.10 -17.96 -2.59
CA VAL A 192 1.41 -18.59 -2.50
C VAL A 192 1.23 -19.95 -1.85
N ALA A 193 1.84 -20.97 -2.45
CA ALA A 193 1.99 -22.27 -1.82
C ALA A 193 2.91 -22.10 -0.60
N MET A 194 2.49 -22.63 0.55
CA MET A 194 3.36 -22.73 1.71
C MET A 194 4.31 -23.90 1.52
N ASP A 195 5.61 -23.65 1.62
CA ASP A 195 6.64 -24.70 1.66
C ASP A 195 6.54 -25.42 3.01
N GLY A 196 5.59 -26.35 3.11
CA GLY A 196 5.47 -27.26 4.24
C GLY A 196 6.36 -28.48 4.01
N GLU A 197 7.46 -28.59 4.75
CA GLU A 197 8.21 -29.84 4.89
C GLU A 197 7.34 -30.87 5.62
N GLY A 198 6.56 -31.63 4.85
CA GLY A 198 5.78 -32.77 5.32
C GLY A 198 4.36 -32.81 4.78
N ALA A 199 4.17 -33.26 3.54
CA ALA A 199 2.97 -33.97 3.14
C ALA A 199 3.20 -34.66 1.79
N ASP A 200 3.28 -35.98 1.86
CA ASP A 200 3.03 -36.92 0.78
C ASP A 200 1.63 -36.63 0.19
N SER A 201 1.52 -36.53 -1.14
CA SER A 201 0.30 -36.55 -1.96
C SER A 201 -0.92 -35.69 -1.51
N GLY A 202 -1.17 -34.56 -2.19
CA GLY A 202 -2.46 -33.85 -2.14
C GLY A 202 -2.32 -32.33 -2.10
N ALA A 203 -3.22 -31.62 -2.79
CA ALA A 203 -3.20 -30.16 -3.00
C ALA A 203 -2.57 -29.35 -1.85
N GLN A 204 -1.47 -28.66 -2.12
CA GLN A 204 -0.83 -27.77 -1.15
C GLN A 204 -1.79 -26.64 -0.77
N PRO A 205 -1.97 -26.33 0.53
CA PRO A 205 -2.81 -25.21 0.96
C PRO A 205 -2.18 -23.89 0.49
N ALA A 206 -2.84 -23.27 -0.47
CA ALA A 206 -2.51 -21.92 -0.92
C ALA A 206 -2.93 -20.92 0.17
N THR A 207 -2.00 -20.05 0.57
CA THR A 207 -2.30 -18.96 1.52
C THR A 207 -2.36 -17.64 0.76
N SER A 208 -3.39 -16.82 1.04
CA SER A 208 -3.47 -15.49 0.48
C SER A 208 -2.36 -14.60 1.05
N ALA A 209 -1.54 -14.05 0.17
CA ALA A 209 -0.49 -13.09 0.46
C ALA A 209 -0.75 -11.75 -0.20
N VAL A 210 0.01 -10.75 0.23
CA VAL A 210 0.07 -9.46 -0.44
C VAL A 210 1.37 -9.39 -1.23
N ARG A 211 1.23 -9.23 -2.53
CA ARG A 211 2.32 -8.93 -3.46
C ARG A 211 2.41 -7.42 -3.63
N ILE A 212 3.61 -6.87 -3.47
CA ILE A 212 3.87 -5.44 -3.53
C ILE A 212 4.86 -5.20 -4.66
N ILE A 213 4.39 -4.55 -5.72
CA ILE A 213 5.22 -4.20 -6.87
C ILE A 213 5.79 -2.81 -6.60
N VAL A 214 7.11 -2.71 -6.47
CA VAL A 214 7.81 -1.44 -6.33
C VAL A 214 8.01 -0.82 -7.71
N LEU A 215 7.70 0.45 -7.83
CA LEU A 215 7.80 1.23 -9.05
C LEU A 215 8.81 2.35 -8.83
N VAL A 216 9.65 2.56 -9.83
CA VAL A 216 10.66 3.61 -9.84
C VAL A 216 10.14 4.76 -10.70
N GLU A 217 10.16 5.97 -10.15
CA GLU A 217 9.86 7.20 -10.86
C GLU A 217 11.11 8.11 -10.85
N GLN A 218 11.43 8.70 -12.01
CA GLN A 218 12.47 9.73 -12.09
C GLN A 218 11.80 11.07 -11.84
N THR A 219 12.36 11.86 -10.93
CA THR A 219 11.83 13.15 -10.50
C THR A 219 12.49 14.30 -11.25
#